data_AF-A0A972GUT7-F1
#
_entry.id   AF-A0A972GUT7-F1
#
_cell.length_a   1.000
_cell.length_b   1.000
_cell.length_c   1.000
_cell.angle_alpha   90.00
_cell.angle_beta   90.00
_cell.angle_gamma   90.00
#
_symmetry.space_group_name_H-M   'P 1'
#
loop_
_entity.id
_entity.type
_entity.pdbx_description
1 polymer ?
#
loop_
_entity_poly.entity_id
_entity_poly.type
_entity_poly.pdbx_seq_one_letter_code
_entity_poly.pdbx_strand_id
1 'polypeptide(L)'
;MFAAHDWKDYEVIDTGDGEKLERWGDIILRRPDPQIIWPLAKESGLWKNPDAHYHRSSSGGGEWDYKKQIPERWTIAYDKLSFHIKPTSFKHTGLFPEQAANWRWMIDKIQGAGRKIRVLNLFAYTGGASVACAYAGAEVCHVDASKGVVQWAKENAQLSGLGDRPIRFITDDVFKFVQREQRRGSQYDAIIMDPPSYGRGPNGETWKLETNLFPFVESCMQIMSDRPLFFLINSYTTGISATVLKNILALSLGNKYGGNITCGEIGLPITTSKLMLPCGILGRWEA
;
A
#
# COMPACT_ATOMS: atom_id res chain seq x y z
N MET A 1 12.05 -1.05 -12.15
CA MET A 1 10.71 -1.03 -11.53
C MET A 1 10.61 -2.18 -10.55
N PHE A 2 10.03 -1.96 -9.39
CA PHE A 2 9.68 -3.00 -8.41
C PHE A 2 8.34 -3.60 -8.80
N ALA A 3 8.25 -4.92 -8.91
CA ALA A 3 7.08 -5.56 -9.46
C ALA A 3 6.67 -6.80 -8.68
N ALA A 4 5.36 -6.97 -8.54
CA ALA A 4 4.75 -8.14 -7.94
C ALA A 4 4.46 -9.18 -9.03
N HIS A 5 5.37 -10.14 -9.20
CA HIS A 5 5.26 -11.18 -10.24
C HIS A 5 4.52 -12.44 -9.79
N ASP A 6 4.32 -12.63 -8.49
CA ASP A 6 4.01 -13.95 -7.92
C ASP A 6 2.55 -14.09 -7.45
N TRP A 7 1.67 -13.23 -7.96
CA TRP A 7 0.24 -13.36 -7.69
C TRP A 7 -0.36 -14.56 -8.43
N LYS A 8 -1.17 -15.35 -7.74
CA LYS A 8 -2.00 -16.42 -8.33
C LYS A 8 -3.45 -15.99 -8.42
N ASP A 9 -3.96 -15.39 -7.34
CA ASP A 9 -5.34 -14.92 -7.24
C ASP A 9 -5.54 -13.50 -7.78
N TYR A 10 -4.51 -12.88 -8.33
CA TYR A 10 -4.61 -11.58 -8.97
C TYR A 10 -3.78 -11.52 -10.23
N GLU A 11 -4.29 -10.84 -11.26
CA GLU A 11 -3.50 -10.42 -12.41
C GLU A 11 -4.11 -9.20 -13.09
N VAL A 12 -3.25 -8.35 -13.67
CA VAL A 12 -3.66 -7.40 -14.70
C VAL A 12 -3.60 -8.16 -16.02
N ILE A 13 -4.76 -8.54 -16.55
CA ILE A 13 -4.84 -9.30 -17.79
C ILE A 13 -4.35 -8.42 -18.94
N ASP A 14 -4.97 -7.24 -19.11
CA ASP A 14 -4.77 -6.38 -20.26
C ASP A 14 -5.04 -4.91 -19.91
N THR A 15 -4.55 -3.99 -20.75
CA THR A 15 -4.71 -2.53 -20.55
C THR A 15 -4.87 -1.80 -21.87
N GLY A 16 -5.66 -0.73 -21.88
CA GLY A 16 -5.79 0.17 -23.03
C GLY A 16 -6.94 1.16 -22.85
N ASP A 17 -6.91 2.26 -23.60
CA ASP A 17 -7.95 3.29 -23.62
C ASP A 17 -8.35 3.81 -22.22
N GLY A 18 -7.35 4.04 -21.34
CA GLY A 18 -7.59 4.54 -19.99
C GLY A 18 -8.08 3.49 -18.98
N GLU A 19 -8.19 2.23 -19.38
CA GLU A 19 -8.78 1.16 -18.58
C GLU A 19 -7.82 -0.02 -18.42
N LYS A 20 -8.01 -0.77 -17.33
CA LYS A 20 -7.37 -2.06 -17.09
C LYS A 20 -8.42 -3.14 -16.87
N LEU A 21 -8.11 -4.32 -17.36
CA LEU A 21 -8.86 -5.54 -17.14
C LEU A 21 -8.08 -6.42 -16.16
N GLU A 22 -8.71 -6.79 -15.06
CA GLU A 22 -8.07 -7.49 -13.95
C GLU A 22 -8.86 -8.73 -13.55
N ARG A 23 -8.15 -9.77 -13.14
CA ARG A 23 -8.75 -10.93 -12.46
C ARG A 23 -8.43 -10.88 -10.98
N TRP A 24 -9.43 -11.16 -10.16
CA TRP A 24 -9.37 -11.25 -8.71
C TRP A 24 -10.04 -12.55 -8.25
N GLY A 25 -9.26 -13.60 -8.08
CA GLY A 25 -9.76 -14.98 -7.93
C GLY A 25 -10.40 -15.43 -9.24
N ASP A 26 -11.71 -15.67 -9.21
CA ASP A 26 -12.51 -16.02 -10.37
C ASP A 26 -13.27 -14.82 -10.97
N ILE A 27 -13.13 -13.62 -10.39
CA ILE A 27 -13.90 -12.43 -10.77
C ILE A 27 -13.08 -11.52 -11.66
N ILE A 28 -13.66 -11.11 -12.79
CA ILE A 28 -13.09 -10.21 -13.77
C ILE A 28 -13.65 -8.79 -13.56
N LEU A 29 -12.77 -7.85 -13.25
CA LEU A 29 -13.11 -6.44 -13.06
C LEU A 29 -12.49 -5.59 -14.17
N ARG A 30 -13.24 -4.63 -14.68
CA ARG A 30 -12.74 -3.54 -15.54
C ARG A 30 -12.72 -2.24 -14.76
N ARG A 31 -11.60 -1.52 -14.75
CA ARG A 31 -11.44 -0.29 -13.97
C ARG A 31 -10.62 0.77 -14.71
N PRO A 32 -10.86 2.07 -14.45
CA PRO A 32 -10.06 3.16 -14.99
C PRO A 32 -8.69 3.26 -14.30
N ASP A 33 -7.67 3.53 -15.10
CA ASP A 33 -6.37 3.98 -14.62
C ASP A 33 -5.84 5.13 -15.49
N PRO A 34 -5.67 6.35 -14.95
CA PRO A 34 -5.29 7.53 -15.74
C PRO A 34 -3.87 7.45 -16.33
N GLN A 35 -3.04 6.49 -15.90
CA GLN A 35 -1.70 6.30 -16.47
C GLN A 35 -1.73 5.50 -17.78
N ILE A 36 -2.86 4.86 -18.11
CA ILE A 36 -3.03 4.06 -19.32
C ILE A 36 -3.43 5.01 -20.46
N ILE A 37 -2.44 5.50 -21.19
CA ILE A 37 -2.63 6.47 -22.29
C ILE A 37 -2.42 5.86 -23.70
N TRP A 38 -2.21 4.56 -23.76
CA TRP A 38 -2.04 3.81 -25.02
C TRP A 38 -3.38 3.23 -25.49
N PRO A 39 -3.53 2.98 -26.81
CA PRO A 39 -4.77 2.47 -27.35
C PRO A 39 -5.04 1.02 -26.93
N LEU A 40 -6.31 0.66 -26.79
CA LEU A 40 -6.72 -0.74 -26.68
C LEU A 40 -6.63 -1.42 -28.04
N ALA A 41 -5.87 -2.51 -28.13
CA ALA A 41 -5.68 -3.22 -29.40
C ALA A 41 -6.99 -3.79 -29.96
N LYS A 42 -7.83 -4.37 -29.09
CA LYS A 42 -9.14 -4.92 -29.47
C LYS A 42 -10.07 -5.08 -28.28
N GLU A 43 -11.21 -4.39 -28.31
CA GLU A 43 -12.26 -4.59 -27.30
C GLU A 43 -13.10 -5.83 -27.62
N SER A 44 -12.73 -6.99 -27.07
CA SER A 44 -13.46 -8.25 -27.27
C SER A 44 -13.38 -9.18 -26.06
N GLY A 45 -14.22 -10.22 -26.03
CA GLY A 45 -14.23 -11.22 -24.97
C GLY A 45 -14.50 -10.61 -23.59
N LEU A 46 -13.54 -10.76 -22.68
CA LEU A 46 -13.61 -10.27 -21.30
C LEU A 46 -13.71 -8.74 -21.21
N TRP A 47 -13.20 -7.98 -22.19
CA TRP A 47 -13.35 -6.52 -22.20
C TRP A 47 -14.81 -6.07 -22.34
N LYS A 48 -15.60 -6.80 -23.15
CA LYS A 48 -17.03 -6.51 -23.35
C LYS A 48 -17.90 -7.09 -22.24
N ASN A 49 -17.47 -8.21 -21.66
CA ASN A 49 -18.22 -8.97 -20.66
C ASN A 49 -17.39 -9.20 -19.37
N PRO A 50 -16.87 -8.15 -18.70
CA PRO A 50 -16.34 -8.30 -17.35
C PRO A 50 -17.49 -8.64 -16.39
N ASP A 51 -17.19 -9.14 -15.19
CA ASP A 51 -18.23 -9.38 -14.18
C ASP A 51 -18.74 -8.06 -13.59
N ALA A 52 -17.84 -7.08 -13.42
CA ALA A 52 -18.21 -5.70 -13.10
C ALA A 52 -17.26 -4.66 -13.73
N HIS A 53 -17.78 -3.47 -14.04
CA HIS A 53 -17.04 -2.34 -14.57
C HIS A 53 -17.24 -1.12 -13.66
N TYR A 54 -16.15 -0.54 -13.16
CA TYR A 54 -16.23 0.73 -12.44
C TYR A 54 -16.22 1.92 -13.41
N HIS A 55 -17.25 2.76 -13.35
CA HIS A 55 -17.32 4.02 -14.09
C HIS A 55 -17.00 5.20 -13.18
N ARG A 56 -15.99 6.00 -13.54
CA ARG A 56 -15.60 7.19 -12.78
C ARG A 56 -16.54 8.35 -13.12
N SER A 57 -17.06 9.03 -12.11
CA SER A 57 -17.79 10.29 -12.30
C SER A 57 -16.83 11.47 -12.50
N SER A 58 -17.21 12.41 -13.38
CA SER A 58 -16.49 13.67 -13.58
C SER A 58 -16.56 14.60 -12.36
N SER A 59 -17.57 14.44 -11.49
CA SER A 59 -17.72 15.19 -10.23
C SER A 59 -17.00 14.56 -9.03
N GLY A 60 -16.27 13.46 -9.24
CA GLY A 60 -15.60 12.69 -8.19
C GLY A 60 -16.41 11.45 -7.78
N GLY A 61 -15.71 10.41 -7.30
CA GLY A 61 -16.32 9.10 -7.04
C GLY A 61 -16.61 8.31 -8.32
N GLY A 62 -17.68 7.54 -8.31
CA GLY A 62 -18.09 6.68 -9.41
C GLY A 62 -19.02 5.57 -8.94
N GLU A 63 -19.34 4.66 -9.84
CA GLU A 63 -20.26 3.55 -9.59
C GLU A 63 -19.79 2.26 -10.27
N TRP A 64 -20.27 1.13 -9.74
CA TRP A 64 -20.02 -0.18 -10.32
C TRP A 64 -21.22 -0.61 -11.16
N ASP A 65 -21.00 -0.87 -12.44
CA ASP A 65 -21.92 -1.59 -13.32
C ASP A 65 -21.66 -3.09 -13.17
N TYR A 66 -22.61 -3.82 -12.57
CA TYR A 66 -22.52 -5.26 -12.33
C TYR A 66 -23.20 -6.03 -13.47
N LYS A 67 -22.40 -6.66 -14.34
CA LYS A 67 -22.90 -7.46 -15.46
C LYS A 67 -23.21 -8.90 -15.05
N LYS A 68 -22.60 -9.36 -13.97
CA LYS A 68 -22.90 -10.63 -13.30
C LYS A 68 -23.04 -10.41 -11.80
N GLN A 69 -23.75 -11.33 -11.15
CA GLN A 69 -23.78 -11.36 -9.70
C GLN A 69 -22.40 -11.77 -9.17
N ILE A 70 -21.78 -10.87 -8.41
CA ILE A 70 -20.54 -11.15 -7.69
C ILE A 70 -20.79 -11.06 -6.18
N PRO A 71 -19.98 -11.76 -5.35
CA PRO A 71 -20.06 -11.63 -3.90
C PRO A 71 -19.83 -10.18 -3.45
N GLU A 72 -20.53 -9.74 -2.39
CA GLU A 72 -20.29 -8.43 -1.77
C GLU A 72 -18.85 -8.26 -1.26
N ARG A 73 -18.22 -9.38 -0.88
CA ARG A 73 -16.82 -9.49 -0.51
C ARG A 73 -16.33 -10.91 -0.82
N TRP A 74 -15.06 -11.05 -1.17
CA TRP A 74 -14.41 -12.36 -1.34
C TRP A 74 -12.96 -12.31 -0.87
N THR A 75 -12.33 -13.48 -0.77
CA THR A 75 -10.94 -13.62 -0.32
C THR A 75 -10.03 -13.83 -1.52
N ILE A 76 -8.85 -13.23 -1.45
CA ILE A 76 -7.72 -13.46 -2.36
C ILE A 76 -6.49 -13.82 -1.54
N ALA A 77 -5.71 -14.77 -2.04
CA ALA A 77 -4.48 -15.22 -1.42
C ALA A 77 -3.23 -14.65 -2.11
N TYR A 78 -2.24 -14.33 -1.28
CA TYR A 78 -0.86 -14.07 -1.69
C TYR A 78 0.06 -14.96 -0.87
N ASP A 79 0.49 -16.08 -1.46
CA ASP A 79 1.23 -17.14 -0.78
C ASP A 79 0.52 -17.61 0.52
N LYS A 80 1.06 -17.27 1.71
CA LYS A 80 0.48 -17.61 3.02
C LYS A 80 -0.47 -16.55 3.57
N LEU A 81 -0.60 -15.42 2.89
CA LEU A 81 -1.42 -14.30 3.33
C LEU A 81 -2.77 -14.34 2.62
N SER A 82 -3.83 -13.95 3.32
CA SER A 82 -5.19 -13.91 2.80
C SER A 82 -5.85 -12.57 3.13
N PHE A 83 -6.50 -11.98 2.14
CA PHE A 83 -7.11 -10.66 2.25
C PHE A 83 -8.55 -10.71 1.76
N HIS A 84 -9.46 -10.07 2.49
CA HIS A 84 -10.77 -9.77 1.93
C HIS A 84 -10.70 -8.54 1.04
N ILE A 85 -11.34 -8.63 -0.11
CA ILE A 85 -11.58 -7.50 -1.01
C ILE A 85 -13.06 -7.35 -1.31
N LYS A 86 -13.44 -6.14 -1.71
CA LYS A 86 -14.79 -5.83 -2.18
C LYS A 86 -14.79 -4.62 -3.11
N PRO A 87 -15.74 -4.51 -4.04
CA PRO A 87 -16.05 -3.25 -4.71
C PRO A 87 -16.34 -2.19 -3.65
N THR A 88 -15.73 -1.02 -3.79
CA THR A 88 -16.02 0.13 -2.91
C THR A 88 -16.75 1.22 -3.67
N SER A 89 -17.21 2.27 -2.98
CA SER A 89 -17.73 3.48 -3.63
C SER A 89 -16.67 4.25 -4.43
N PHE A 90 -15.41 3.80 -4.37
CA PHE A 90 -14.28 4.30 -5.15
C PHE A 90 -13.72 3.20 -6.04
N LYS A 91 -12.78 3.55 -6.93
CA LYS A 91 -12.17 2.59 -7.84
C LYS A 91 -11.40 1.46 -7.15
N HIS A 92 -10.94 1.61 -5.90
CA HIS A 92 -10.12 0.60 -5.22
C HIS A 92 -10.97 -0.57 -4.67
N THR A 93 -10.35 -1.73 -4.51
CA THR A 93 -11.00 -2.98 -4.07
C THR A 93 -10.66 -3.38 -2.63
N GLY A 94 -9.87 -2.57 -1.91
CA GLY A 94 -9.40 -2.90 -0.56
C GLY A 94 -8.00 -3.50 -0.49
N LEU A 95 -7.32 -3.70 -1.63
CA LEU A 95 -5.93 -4.14 -1.67
C LEU A 95 -5.19 -3.50 -2.85
N PHE A 96 -3.89 -3.30 -2.68
CA PHE A 96 -2.96 -2.78 -3.68
C PHE A 96 -1.93 -3.88 -4.01
N PRO A 97 -2.20 -4.75 -5.01
CA PRO A 97 -1.42 -5.96 -5.27
C PRO A 97 0.05 -5.69 -5.60
N GLU A 98 0.36 -4.54 -6.18
CA GLU A 98 1.72 -4.09 -6.48
C GLU A 98 2.59 -4.03 -5.21
N GLN A 99 1.99 -3.75 -4.05
CA GLN A 99 2.68 -3.66 -2.76
C GLN A 99 3.22 -5.01 -2.28
N ALA A 100 2.85 -6.13 -2.90
CA ALA A 100 3.49 -7.42 -2.64
C ALA A 100 5.01 -7.40 -2.88
N ALA A 101 5.51 -6.54 -3.80
CA ALA A 101 6.95 -6.30 -3.97
C ALA A 101 7.61 -5.67 -2.73
N ASN A 102 6.87 -4.85 -1.97
CA ASN A 102 7.29 -4.34 -0.66
C ASN A 102 7.12 -5.39 0.43
N TRP A 103 6.02 -6.16 0.42
CA TRP A 103 5.74 -7.17 1.43
C TRP A 103 6.84 -8.23 1.49
N ARG A 104 7.28 -8.76 0.34
CA ARG A 104 8.40 -9.71 0.28
C ARG A 104 9.68 -9.13 0.88
N TRP A 105 10.06 -7.93 0.46
CA TRP A 105 11.26 -7.27 0.99
C TRP A 105 11.17 -7.05 2.51
N MET A 106 10.02 -6.64 3.04
CA MET A 106 9.84 -6.49 4.49
C MET A 106 9.91 -7.83 5.23
N ILE A 107 9.31 -8.88 4.66
CA ILE A 107 9.36 -10.24 5.22
C ILE A 107 10.81 -10.70 5.32
N ASP A 108 11.58 -10.59 4.23
CA ASP A 108 12.98 -11.00 4.18
C ASP A 108 13.84 -10.24 5.21
N LYS A 109 13.63 -8.93 5.32
CA LYS A 109 14.36 -8.09 6.29
C LYS A 109 14.04 -8.46 7.73
N ILE A 110 12.77 -8.66 8.06
CA ILE A 110 12.35 -8.98 9.43
C ILE A 110 12.85 -10.37 9.83
N GLN A 111 12.69 -11.38 8.96
CA GLN A 111 13.16 -12.74 9.22
C GLN A 111 14.70 -12.83 9.31
N GLY A 112 15.40 -12.06 8.48
CA GLY A 112 16.87 -11.99 8.47
C GLY A 112 17.48 -11.18 9.63
N ALA A 113 16.69 -10.46 10.42
CA ALA A 113 17.23 -9.53 11.43
C ALA A 113 17.85 -10.22 12.65
N GLY A 114 17.52 -11.50 12.91
CA GLY A 114 18.04 -12.26 14.04
C GLY A 114 17.62 -11.74 15.43
N ARG A 115 16.64 -10.84 15.49
CA ARG A 115 16.09 -10.23 16.71
C ARG A 115 14.62 -9.87 16.52
N LYS A 116 13.91 -9.58 17.61
CA LYS A 116 12.55 -9.03 17.53
C LYS A 116 12.58 -7.63 16.89
N ILE A 117 11.63 -7.39 16.00
CA ILE A 117 11.47 -6.13 15.25
C ILE A 117 10.12 -5.52 15.59
N ARG A 118 10.12 -4.26 16.01
CA ARG A 118 8.92 -3.43 16.20
C ARG A 118 8.68 -2.60 14.95
N VAL A 119 7.56 -2.84 14.27
CA VAL A 119 7.18 -2.15 13.03
C VAL A 119 6.05 -1.17 13.31
N LEU A 120 6.18 0.07 12.85
CA LEU A 120 5.10 1.05 12.79
C LEU A 120 4.63 1.19 11.34
N ASN A 121 3.35 0.92 11.07
CA ASN A 121 2.73 1.13 9.78
C ASN A 121 1.75 2.31 9.87
N LEU A 122 2.03 3.38 9.13
CA LEU A 122 1.28 4.64 9.10
C LEU A 122 0.50 4.76 7.80
N PHE A 123 -0.71 5.31 7.87
CA PHE A 123 -1.66 5.30 6.73
C PHE A 123 -1.91 3.87 6.27
N ALA A 124 -2.07 2.97 7.23
CA ALA A 124 -1.87 1.55 7.05
C ALA A 124 -2.97 0.85 6.22
N TYR A 125 -4.06 1.56 5.93
CA TYR A 125 -5.19 1.10 5.17
C TYR A 125 -5.70 -0.27 5.65
N THR A 126 -6.07 -1.18 4.76
CA THR A 126 -6.57 -2.53 5.07
C THR A 126 -5.48 -3.49 5.55
N GLY A 127 -4.28 -2.99 5.85
CA GLY A 127 -3.28 -3.72 6.62
C GLY A 127 -2.40 -4.69 5.83
N GLY A 128 -2.35 -4.63 4.49
CA GLY A 128 -1.48 -5.53 3.69
C GLY A 128 -0.04 -5.64 4.21
N ALA A 129 0.60 -4.48 4.43
CA ALA A 129 1.95 -4.44 5.00
C ALA A 129 2.00 -4.90 6.48
N SER A 130 0.99 -4.56 7.28
CA SER A 130 0.90 -5.01 8.68
C SER A 130 0.81 -6.54 8.80
N VAL A 131 0.01 -7.17 7.93
CA VAL A 131 -0.14 -8.63 7.83
C VAL A 131 1.18 -9.27 7.40
N ALA A 132 1.86 -8.72 6.39
CA ALA A 132 3.16 -9.22 5.94
C ALA A 132 4.23 -9.14 7.04
N CYS A 133 4.33 -8.02 7.77
CA CYS A 133 5.27 -7.87 8.87
C CYS A 133 4.95 -8.79 10.05
N ALA A 134 3.67 -8.95 10.40
CA ALA A 134 3.25 -9.85 11.47
C ALA A 134 3.52 -11.32 11.12
N TYR A 135 3.31 -11.71 9.85
CA TYR A 135 3.68 -13.01 9.32
C TYR A 135 5.19 -13.29 9.49
N ALA A 136 6.02 -12.28 9.19
CA ALA A 136 7.46 -12.35 9.37
C ALA A 136 7.93 -12.42 10.83
N GLY A 137 7.02 -12.21 11.80
CA GLY A 137 7.32 -12.30 13.24
C GLY A 137 7.54 -10.96 13.93
N ALA A 138 7.25 -9.84 13.28
CA ALA A 138 7.34 -8.53 13.92
C ALA A 138 6.21 -8.28 14.93
N GLU A 139 6.49 -7.41 15.91
CA GLU A 139 5.49 -6.71 16.71
C GLU A 139 5.03 -5.49 15.93
N VAL A 140 3.76 -5.43 15.56
CA VAL A 140 3.26 -4.42 14.60
C VAL A 140 2.35 -3.42 15.30
N CYS A 141 2.57 -2.13 15.07
CA CYS A 141 1.63 -1.07 15.36
C CYS A 141 1.03 -0.57 14.05
N HIS A 142 -0.27 -0.81 13.87
CA HIS A 142 -1.05 -0.42 12.70
C HIS A 142 -1.82 0.86 13.02
N VAL A 143 -1.66 1.91 12.21
CA VAL A 143 -2.32 3.21 12.44
C VAL A 143 -3.00 3.70 11.17
N ASP A 144 -4.30 3.94 11.27
CA ASP A 144 -5.11 4.58 10.22
C ASP A 144 -6.21 5.43 10.86
N ALA A 145 -6.63 6.51 10.20
CA ALA A 145 -7.66 7.41 10.72
C ALA A 145 -9.08 6.81 10.59
N SER A 146 -9.29 5.86 9.68
CA SER A 146 -10.60 5.29 9.40
C SER A 146 -10.90 4.03 10.21
N LYS A 147 -11.85 4.12 11.14
CA LYS A 147 -12.29 2.97 11.97
C LYS A 147 -12.68 1.75 11.13
N GLY A 148 -13.40 1.95 10.03
CA GLY A 148 -13.85 0.86 9.16
C GLY A 148 -12.68 0.15 8.46
N VAL A 149 -11.65 0.90 8.09
CA VAL A 149 -10.44 0.38 7.45
C VAL A 149 -9.55 -0.35 8.47
N VAL A 150 -9.41 0.19 9.68
CA VAL A 150 -8.71 -0.51 10.79
C VAL A 150 -9.41 -1.83 11.14
N GLN A 151 -10.73 -1.84 11.17
CA GLN A 151 -11.49 -3.07 11.39
C GLN A 151 -11.26 -4.08 10.25
N TRP A 152 -11.22 -3.63 9.01
CA TRP A 152 -10.88 -4.47 7.85
C TRP A 152 -9.45 -5.05 7.96
N ALA A 153 -8.48 -4.26 8.42
CA ALA A 153 -7.13 -4.74 8.67
C ALA A 153 -7.07 -5.84 9.73
N LYS A 154 -7.90 -5.73 10.78
CA LYS A 154 -8.05 -6.77 11.81
C LYS A 154 -8.63 -8.06 11.22
N GLU A 155 -9.64 -7.96 10.37
CA GLU A 155 -10.21 -9.11 9.66
C GLU A 155 -9.16 -9.77 8.75
N ASN A 156 -8.38 -9.00 8.00
CA ASN A 156 -7.30 -9.54 7.15
C ASN A 156 -6.21 -10.27 7.95
N ALA A 157 -5.85 -9.75 9.13
CA ALA A 157 -4.92 -10.45 10.03
C ALA A 157 -5.49 -11.79 10.52
N GLN A 158 -6.78 -11.83 10.87
CA GLN A 158 -7.46 -13.07 11.28
C GLN A 158 -7.53 -14.08 10.13
N LEU A 159 -7.90 -13.65 8.93
CA LEU A 159 -7.94 -14.49 7.73
C LEU A 159 -6.59 -15.11 7.38
N SER A 160 -5.51 -14.36 7.60
CA SER A 160 -4.14 -14.84 7.38
C SER A 160 -3.64 -15.76 8.51
N GLY A 161 -4.48 -16.13 9.47
CA GLY A 161 -4.09 -16.96 10.62
C GLY A 161 -3.19 -16.24 11.62
N LEU A 162 -3.20 -14.89 11.64
CA LEU A 162 -2.33 -14.05 12.46
C LEU A 162 -3.10 -13.38 13.62
N GLY A 163 -4.29 -13.87 13.97
CA GLY A 163 -5.13 -13.27 15.01
C GLY A 163 -4.46 -13.17 16.39
N ASP A 164 -3.58 -14.11 16.72
CA ASP A 164 -2.84 -14.15 17.99
C ASP A 164 -1.47 -13.44 17.92
N ARG A 165 -1.11 -12.89 16.75
CA ARG A 165 0.15 -12.15 16.62
C ARG A 165 0.04 -10.78 17.30
N PRO A 166 1.16 -10.22 17.80
CA PRO A 166 1.18 -8.93 18.49
C PRO A 166 0.99 -7.77 17.51
N ILE A 167 -0.26 -7.51 17.11
CA ILE A 167 -0.66 -6.39 16.26
C ILE A 167 -1.52 -5.42 17.07
N ARG A 168 -1.01 -4.22 17.32
CA ARG A 168 -1.75 -3.12 17.94
C ARG A 168 -2.46 -2.31 16.84
N PHE A 169 -3.78 -2.39 16.78
CA PHE A 169 -4.61 -1.63 15.85
C PHE A 169 -5.04 -0.30 16.50
N ILE A 170 -4.68 0.82 15.86
CA ILE A 170 -4.95 2.17 16.34
C ILE A 170 -5.77 2.92 15.30
N THR A 171 -6.97 3.37 15.70
CA THR A 171 -7.76 4.32 14.92
C THR A 171 -7.45 5.73 15.39
N ASP A 172 -6.56 6.43 14.70
CA ASP A 172 -6.19 7.81 15.03
C ASP A 172 -5.55 8.54 13.84
N ASP A 173 -5.48 9.86 13.95
CA ASP A 173 -4.63 10.66 13.10
C ASP A 173 -3.15 10.30 13.31
N VAL A 174 -2.45 10.04 12.20
CA VAL A 174 -1.08 9.55 12.25
C VAL A 174 -0.09 10.56 12.80
N PHE A 175 -0.32 11.88 12.60
CA PHE A 175 0.56 12.93 13.11
C PHE A 175 0.43 13.02 14.63
N LYS A 176 -0.80 13.09 15.13
CA LYS A 176 -1.08 13.06 16.57
C LYS A 176 -0.55 11.78 17.21
N PHE A 177 -0.66 10.65 16.52
CA PHE A 177 -0.10 9.40 17.00
C PHE A 177 1.42 9.47 17.15
N VAL A 178 2.16 9.87 16.11
CA VAL A 178 3.62 10.00 16.17
C VAL A 178 4.05 10.96 17.29
N GLN A 179 3.40 12.12 17.42
CA GLN A 179 3.69 13.08 18.50
C GLN A 179 3.48 12.49 19.90
N ARG A 180 2.48 11.63 20.10
CA ARG A 180 2.27 10.96 21.39
C ARG A 180 3.31 9.87 21.63
N GLU A 181 3.72 9.13 20.61
CA GLU A 181 4.78 8.15 20.74
C GLU A 181 6.13 8.82 21.08
N GLN A 182 6.40 10.01 20.53
CA GLN A 182 7.54 10.85 20.92
C GLN A 182 7.49 11.20 22.42
N ARG A 183 6.35 11.71 22.92
CA ARG A 183 6.16 12.03 24.34
C ARG A 183 6.30 10.82 25.26
N ARG A 184 5.95 9.63 24.76
CA ARG A 184 6.08 8.35 25.49
C ARG A 184 7.48 7.75 25.42
N GLY A 185 8.38 8.27 24.58
CA GLY A 185 9.67 7.65 24.30
C GLY A 185 9.56 6.27 23.62
N SER A 186 8.46 6.02 22.89
CA SER A 186 8.30 4.76 22.17
C SER A 186 9.22 4.72 20.94
N GLN A 187 9.84 3.57 20.72
CA GLN A 187 10.77 3.37 19.60
C GLN A 187 10.33 2.19 18.71
N TYR A 188 10.62 2.33 17.42
CA TYR A 188 10.34 1.36 16.37
C TYR A 188 11.60 1.06 15.57
N ASP A 189 11.80 -0.22 15.26
CA ASP A 189 12.90 -0.67 14.42
C ASP A 189 12.64 -0.40 12.95
N ALA A 190 11.37 -0.39 12.54
CA ALA A 190 10.99 -0.09 11.17
C ALA A 190 9.74 0.77 11.09
N ILE A 191 9.69 1.64 10.09
CA ILE A 191 8.54 2.50 9.81
C ILE A 191 8.15 2.35 8.34
N ILE A 192 6.85 2.19 8.11
CA ILE A 192 6.23 2.15 6.78
C ILE A 192 5.22 3.29 6.73
N MET A 193 5.20 4.04 5.63
CA MET A 193 4.17 5.04 5.40
C MET A 193 3.69 5.05 3.96
N ASP A 194 2.38 5.16 3.80
CA ASP A 194 1.70 5.33 2.51
C ASP A 194 0.80 6.58 2.53
N PRO A 195 1.39 7.78 2.65
CA PRO A 195 0.62 9.00 2.80
C PRO A 195 -0.22 9.30 1.55
N PRO A 196 -1.47 9.79 1.71
CA PRO A 196 -2.26 10.26 0.59
C PRO A 196 -1.65 11.54 -0.02
N SER A 197 -2.03 11.91 -1.24
CA SER A 197 -1.60 13.19 -1.83
C SER A 197 -2.12 14.39 -1.03
N TYR A 198 -3.41 14.33 -0.67
CA TYR A 198 -4.11 15.35 0.09
C TYR A 198 -4.90 14.69 1.23
N GLY A 199 -4.97 15.39 2.35
CA GLY A 199 -5.72 14.94 3.51
C GLY A 199 -6.15 16.12 4.37
N ARG A 200 -7.04 15.85 5.31
CA ARG A 200 -7.36 16.80 6.37
C ARG A 200 -7.05 16.14 7.70
N GLY A 201 -6.24 16.84 8.48
CA GLY A 201 -6.06 16.53 9.89
C GLY A 201 -7.37 16.77 10.64
N PRO A 202 -7.52 16.14 11.81
CA PRO A 202 -8.73 16.21 12.64
C PRO A 202 -9.09 17.62 13.14
N ASN A 203 -8.13 18.56 13.14
CA ASN A 203 -8.34 19.95 13.54
C ASN A 203 -8.56 20.89 12.33
N GLY A 204 -8.73 20.35 11.13
CA GLY A 204 -8.87 21.14 9.89
C GLY A 204 -7.54 21.52 9.22
N GLU A 205 -6.41 21.12 9.81
CA GLU A 205 -5.08 21.22 9.18
C GLU A 205 -5.10 20.51 7.83
N THR A 206 -4.53 21.12 6.79
CA THR A 206 -4.47 20.50 5.47
C THR A 206 -3.16 19.74 5.34
N TRP A 207 -3.25 18.43 5.07
CA TRP A 207 -2.11 17.65 4.62
C TRP A 207 -1.96 17.81 3.11
N LYS A 208 -0.76 18.20 2.68
CA LYS A 208 -0.29 18.14 1.31
C LYS A 208 1.06 17.47 1.30
N LEU A 209 1.19 16.39 0.53
CA LEU A 209 2.40 15.59 0.53
C LEU A 209 3.64 16.43 0.19
N GLU A 210 3.52 17.38 -0.73
CA GLU A 210 4.60 18.26 -1.19
C GLU A 210 5.17 19.17 -0.09
N THR A 211 4.34 19.60 0.86
CA THR A 211 4.78 20.51 1.93
C THR A 211 5.04 19.80 3.26
N ASN A 212 4.43 18.63 3.47
CA ASN A 212 4.39 18.01 4.78
C ASN A 212 5.18 16.71 4.89
N LEU A 213 5.55 16.06 3.79
CA LEU A 213 6.26 14.77 3.83
C LEU A 213 7.62 14.86 4.53
N PHE A 214 8.47 15.81 4.14
CA PHE A 214 9.81 15.92 4.72
C PHE A 214 9.77 16.21 6.24
N PRO A 215 9.02 17.21 6.74
CA PRO A 215 8.87 17.41 8.19
C PRO A 215 8.29 16.20 8.92
N PHE A 216 7.42 15.42 8.28
CA PHE A 216 6.84 14.23 8.90
C PHE A 216 7.83 13.08 9.00
N VAL A 217 8.70 12.89 7.99
CA VAL A 217 9.82 11.93 8.06
C VAL A 217 10.76 12.28 9.22
N GLU A 218 11.13 13.55 9.37
CA GLU A 218 11.93 14.04 10.51
C GLU A 218 11.26 13.74 11.87
N SER A 219 9.94 13.95 11.96
CA SER A 219 9.18 13.61 13.17
C SER A 219 9.21 12.12 13.47
N CYS A 220 9.08 11.26 12.44
CA CYS A 220 9.16 9.81 12.58
C CYS A 220 10.56 9.33 13.01
N MET A 221 11.63 10.01 12.58
CA MET A 221 13.00 9.67 13.00
C MET A 221 13.25 9.79 14.50
N GLN A 222 12.45 10.59 15.22
CA GLN A 222 12.54 10.73 16.68
C GLN A 222 11.97 9.53 17.43
N ILE A 223 11.18 8.69 16.77
CA ILE A 223 10.62 7.45 17.33
C ILE A 223 11.23 6.19 16.67
N MET A 224 12.33 6.34 15.93
CA MET A 224 13.12 5.20 15.49
C MET A 224 14.05 4.73 16.61
N SER A 225 14.27 3.42 16.69
CA SER A 225 15.25 2.82 17.60
C SER A 225 16.68 3.23 17.23
N ASP A 226 17.63 2.98 18.14
CA ASP A 226 19.06 3.22 17.89
C ASP A 226 19.66 2.29 16.81
N ARG A 227 19.02 1.15 16.53
CA ARG A 227 19.45 0.19 15.50
C ARG A 227 18.31 -0.10 14.52
N PRO A 228 17.83 0.93 13.79
CA PRO A 228 16.68 0.74 12.92
C PRO A 228 17.02 -0.25 11.79
N LEU A 229 16.03 -0.99 11.34
CA LEU A 229 16.15 -2.02 10.31
C LEU A 229 15.82 -1.44 8.92
N PHE A 230 14.69 -0.76 8.79
CA PHE A 230 14.29 -0.15 7.52
C PHE A 230 13.28 0.99 7.67
N PHE A 231 13.14 1.78 6.61
CA PHE A 231 12.09 2.79 6.46
C PHE A 231 11.57 2.79 5.03
N LEU A 232 10.25 2.75 4.86
CA LEU A 232 9.59 2.70 3.56
C LEU A 232 8.62 3.86 3.40
N ILE A 233 8.78 4.61 2.31
CA ILE A 233 7.81 5.61 1.84
C ILE A 233 7.23 5.13 0.53
N ASN A 234 5.91 4.94 0.47
CA ASN A 234 5.16 4.81 -0.76
C ASN A 234 4.55 6.16 -1.16
N SER A 235 4.35 6.38 -2.45
CA SER A 235 3.54 7.50 -2.94
C SER A 235 2.83 7.14 -4.23
N TYR A 236 1.53 7.40 -4.23
CA TYR A 236 0.64 7.29 -5.39
C TYR A 236 0.33 8.66 -6.01
N THR A 237 1.00 9.71 -5.53
CA THR A 237 0.80 11.09 -6.01
C THR A 237 1.44 11.29 -7.37
N THR A 238 0.64 11.66 -8.36
CA THR A 238 1.12 11.98 -9.71
C THR A 238 2.00 13.22 -9.72
N GLY A 239 3.05 13.23 -10.54
CA GLY A 239 3.93 14.40 -10.72
C GLY A 239 5.10 14.49 -9.74
N ILE A 240 5.23 13.54 -8.81
CA ILE A 240 6.38 13.45 -7.91
C ILE A 240 7.32 12.37 -8.39
N SER A 241 8.60 12.70 -8.57
CA SER A 241 9.63 11.75 -8.96
C SER A 241 10.08 10.88 -7.78
N ALA A 242 10.42 9.62 -8.04
CA ALA A 242 11.07 8.74 -7.06
C ALA A 242 12.38 9.35 -6.50
N THR A 243 13.05 10.21 -7.25
CA THR A 243 14.24 10.97 -6.80
C THR A 243 13.91 11.90 -5.63
N VAL A 244 12.69 12.44 -5.55
CA VAL A 244 12.27 13.25 -4.39
C VAL A 244 12.31 12.41 -3.12
N LEU A 245 11.77 11.18 -3.17
CA LEU A 245 11.82 10.26 -2.03
C LEU A 245 13.26 9.88 -1.66
N LYS A 246 14.12 9.65 -2.67
CA LYS A 246 15.55 9.41 -2.46
C LYS A 246 16.22 10.55 -1.70
N ASN A 247 15.98 11.79 -2.12
CA ASN A 247 16.58 12.97 -1.51
C ASN A 247 16.09 13.17 -0.06
N ILE A 248 14.79 12.98 0.19
CA ILE A 248 14.22 13.00 1.54
C ILE A 248 14.92 11.96 2.42
N LEU A 249 14.99 10.70 1.98
CA LEU A 249 15.63 9.63 2.74
C LEU A 249 17.12 9.87 2.96
N ALA A 250 17.83 10.45 1.98
CA ALA A 250 19.26 10.75 2.09
C ALA A 250 19.53 11.85 3.11
N LEU A 251 18.76 12.95 3.04
CA LEU A 251 18.90 14.09 3.94
C LEU A 251 18.50 13.76 5.39
N SER A 252 17.60 12.80 5.55
CA SER A 252 17.07 12.35 6.83
C SER A 252 17.82 11.11 7.35
N LEU A 253 17.41 9.92 6.91
CA LEU A 253 17.90 8.65 7.45
C LEU A 253 19.34 8.33 7.02
N GLY A 254 19.70 8.64 5.78
CA GLY A 254 21.06 8.44 5.26
C GLY A 254 22.09 9.24 6.06
N ASN A 255 21.77 10.51 6.35
CA ASN A 255 22.63 11.37 7.16
C ASN A 255 22.75 10.89 8.62
N LYS A 256 21.66 10.41 9.23
CA LYS A 256 21.66 10.01 10.66
C LYS A 256 22.22 8.60 10.90
N TYR A 257 21.88 7.65 10.05
CA TYR A 257 22.13 6.22 10.27
C TYR A 257 23.05 5.58 9.23
N GLY A 258 23.42 6.28 8.15
CA GLY A 258 24.13 5.67 7.02
C GLY A 258 23.19 4.75 6.22
N GLY A 259 23.64 3.53 5.89
CA GLY A 259 22.83 2.52 5.21
C GLY A 259 22.68 2.73 3.70
N ASN A 260 21.74 2.00 3.10
CA ASN A 260 21.47 2.00 1.67
C ASN A 260 20.09 2.56 1.35
N ILE A 261 20.00 3.32 0.25
CA ILE A 261 18.75 3.90 -0.23
C ILE A 261 18.46 3.39 -1.63
N THR A 262 17.28 2.80 -1.80
CA THR A 262 16.78 2.37 -3.11
C THR A 262 15.44 3.04 -3.38
N CYS A 263 15.28 3.61 -4.57
CA CYS A 263 14.04 4.28 -4.99
C CYS A 263 13.68 3.87 -6.43
N GLY A 264 12.40 3.95 -6.76
CA GLY A 264 11.94 3.73 -8.12
C GLY A 264 10.43 3.62 -8.19
N GLU A 265 9.94 3.21 -9.35
CA GLU A 265 8.53 2.93 -9.59
C GLU A 265 8.16 1.54 -9.09
N ILE A 266 6.92 1.41 -8.60
CA ILE A 266 6.26 0.15 -8.33
C ILE A 266 5.16 -0.09 -9.38
N GLY A 267 5.00 -1.33 -9.80
CA GLY A 267 4.03 -1.66 -10.85
C GLY A 267 3.63 -3.12 -10.91
N LEU A 268 2.76 -3.40 -11.86
CA LEU A 268 2.17 -4.72 -12.09
C LEU A 268 2.46 -5.19 -13.52
N PRO A 269 2.90 -6.44 -13.72
CA PRO A 269 3.04 -7.00 -15.05
C PRO A 269 1.66 -7.13 -15.71
N ILE A 270 1.60 -6.90 -17.02
CA ILE A 270 0.38 -7.05 -17.81
C ILE A 270 0.45 -8.38 -18.58
N THR A 271 -0.41 -9.35 -18.27
CA THR A 271 -0.32 -10.74 -18.76
C THR A 271 -0.30 -10.85 -20.29
N THR A 272 -1.16 -10.10 -21.00
CA THR A 272 -1.27 -10.16 -22.47
C THR A 272 -0.08 -9.54 -23.20
N SER A 273 0.83 -8.87 -22.48
CA SER A 273 1.96 -8.14 -23.07
C SER A 273 3.26 -8.38 -22.29
N LYS A 274 4.36 -7.75 -22.73
CA LYS A 274 5.60 -7.67 -21.94
C LYS A 274 5.73 -6.32 -21.23
N LEU A 275 4.63 -5.56 -21.16
CA LEU A 275 4.58 -4.24 -20.56
C LEU A 275 4.30 -4.33 -19.06
N MET A 276 4.57 -3.21 -18.39
CA MET A 276 4.32 -3.01 -16.97
C MET A 276 3.35 -1.86 -16.79
N LEU A 277 2.33 -2.04 -15.95
CA LEU A 277 1.47 -0.97 -15.50
C LEU A 277 2.14 -0.25 -14.31
N PRO A 278 2.59 1.01 -14.46
CA PRO A 278 3.07 1.79 -13.31
C PRO A 278 1.91 2.07 -12.35
N CYS A 279 2.14 1.89 -11.06
CA CYS A 279 1.12 2.10 -10.02
C CYS A 279 1.48 3.25 -9.09
N GLY A 280 2.77 3.47 -8.83
CA GLY A 280 3.26 4.55 -7.98
C GLY A 280 4.78 4.54 -7.86
N ILE A 281 5.30 5.22 -6.86
CA ILE A 281 6.73 5.24 -6.54
C ILE A 281 6.97 4.80 -5.10
N LEU A 282 8.19 4.36 -4.84
CA LEU A 282 8.66 4.03 -3.49
C LEU A 282 10.08 4.55 -3.24
N GLY A 283 10.38 4.75 -1.97
CA GLY A 283 11.72 4.94 -1.43
C GLY A 283 11.92 4.04 -0.21
N ARG A 284 12.97 3.21 -0.23
CA ARG A 284 13.39 2.35 0.87
C ARG A 284 14.73 2.82 1.38
N TRP A 285 14.82 3.01 2.69
CA TRP A 285 16.09 3.04 3.41
C TRP A 285 16.23 1.73 4.19
N GLU A 286 17.43 1.17 4.23
CA GLU A 286 17.79 -0.01 5.02
C GLU A 286 19.17 0.16 5.65
N ALA A 287 19.33 -0.35 6.88
CA ALA A 287 20.60 -0.31 7.61
C ALA A 287 21.69 -1.18 6.96
#